data_AF-A0A6J3JHE6-F1
#
_entry.id   AF-A0A6J3JHE6-F1
#
_cell.length_a   1.000
_cell.length_b   1.000
_cell.length_c   1.000
_cell.angle_alpha   90.00
_cell.angle_beta   90.00
_cell.angle_gamma   90.00
#
_symmetry.space_group_name_H-M   'P 1'
#
loop_
_entity.id
_entity.type
_entity.pdbx_description
1 polymer ?
#
loop_
_entity_poly.entity_id
_entity_poly.type
_entity_poly.pdbx_seq_one_letter_code
_entity_poly.pdbx_strand_id
1 'polypeptide(L)'
;MTRKEKDWVIKVQMVQLQSAKPHLDDYYYQEYYQKLEKKQADEEILGRRNRVKSLRLVTPYIQKAEAYESVVRIEGSLGQVAVSTCFSPRRAIDAVPHGTQEQDIGVASSQRLGVLYRIEKMFLQLLEIEEGCKDRPPQPCFSEKQSNQVEKLFQTLKTQEQNNVEEAADGFLQVLSVRKGKALVARLLPFLPRDQSVTILLAITHHLPLLIRRDVADQALQMLFKPLSKCISHLTLHELLQGLQGLMLLPPGSSERPVAVVLQNQFGISLLYALMSHGEQLVSLDSSLEEPNTDRTAWTDMVVLIAWEIAQMPAASLAEPLAFPSNLLPLFCHHVDKQLVQHLEARMKFAWI
;
A
#
# COMPACT_ATOMS: atom_id res chain seq x y z
N MET A 1 22.85 -38.52 20.35
CA MET A 1 21.42 -38.38 20.69
C MET A 1 20.72 -39.72 20.62
N THR A 2 20.01 -40.08 21.68
CA THR A 2 19.11 -41.26 21.72
C THR A 2 17.88 -41.05 20.83
N ARG A 3 17.16 -42.13 20.46
CA ARG A 3 15.90 -42.01 19.70
C ARG A 3 14.88 -41.14 20.42
N LYS A 4 14.78 -41.29 21.75
CA LYS A 4 13.89 -40.48 22.60
C LYS A 4 14.23 -39.00 22.58
N GLU A 5 15.52 -38.64 22.62
CA GLU A 5 15.98 -37.26 22.48
C GLU A 5 15.65 -36.68 21.11
N LYS A 6 15.83 -37.47 20.04
CA LYS A 6 15.46 -37.05 18.68
C LYS A 6 13.95 -36.79 18.57
N ASP A 7 13.13 -37.71 19.06
CA ASP A 7 11.67 -37.56 19.05
C ASP A 7 11.22 -36.36 19.89
N TRP A 8 11.90 -36.08 21.00
CA TRP A 8 11.64 -34.91 21.83
C TRP A 8 11.97 -33.60 21.10
N VAL A 9 13.13 -33.51 20.46
CA VAL A 9 13.51 -32.32 19.64
C VAL A 9 12.52 -32.12 18.50
N ILE A 10 12.13 -33.19 17.80
CA ILE A 10 11.13 -33.12 16.73
C ILE A 10 9.81 -32.56 17.28
N LYS A 11 9.33 -33.06 18.43
CA LYS A 11 8.10 -32.54 19.06
C LYS A 11 8.22 -31.07 19.45
N VAL A 12 9.35 -30.63 20.01
CA VAL A 12 9.61 -29.20 20.32
C VAL A 12 9.50 -28.36 19.05
N GLN A 13 10.18 -28.77 17.97
CA GLN A 13 10.16 -28.06 16.69
C GLN A 13 8.75 -28.02 16.09
N MET A 14 8.01 -29.13 16.13
CA MET A 14 6.63 -29.18 15.63
C MET A 14 5.69 -28.28 16.41
N VAL A 15 5.86 -28.15 17.73
CA VAL A 15 5.08 -27.23 18.56
C VAL A 15 5.43 -25.77 18.26
N GLN A 16 6.69 -25.45 18.01
CA GLN A 16 7.11 -24.08 17.65
C GLN A 16 6.54 -23.62 16.30
N LEU A 17 6.32 -24.56 15.38
CA LEU A 17 5.73 -24.28 14.06
C LEU A 17 4.19 -24.20 14.10
N GLN A 18 3.56 -24.42 15.25
CA GLN A 18 2.12 -24.27 15.40
C GLN A 18 1.76 -22.82 15.68
N SER A 19 1.02 -22.25 14.75
CA SER A 19 0.43 -20.92 14.90
C SER A 19 -1.09 -21.03 14.86
N ALA A 20 -1.76 -20.28 15.74
CA ALA A 20 -3.20 -20.08 15.67
C ALA A 20 -3.61 -19.15 14.51
N LYS A 21 -2.68 -18.32 14.02
CA LYS A 21 -2.85 -17.38 12.90
C LYS A 21 -1.64 -17.45 11.94
N PRO A 22 -1.49 -18.55 11.17
CA PRO A 22 -0.30 -18.78 10.35
C PRO A 22 -0.01 -17.68 9.33
N HIS A 23 -1.03 -16.95 8.87
CA HIS A 23 -0.88 -15.85 7.91
C HIS A 23 -0.25 -14.59 8.51
N LEU A 24 -0.35 -14.38 9.82
CA LEU A 24 0.31 -13.27 10.52
C LEU A 24 1.70 -13.67 11.00
N ASP A 25 1.82 -14.87 11.57
CA ASP A 25 3.07 -15.32 12.20
C ASP A 25 4.13 -15.70 11.15
N ASP A 26 3.73 -16.22 9.99
CA ASP A 26 4.64 -16.57 8.89
C ASP A 26 4.06 -16.20 7.51
N TYR A 27 3.78 -14.91 7.35
CA TYR A 27 3.22 -14.34 6.12
C TYR A 27 3.98 -14.76 4.86
N TYR A 28 5.32 -14.68 4.88
CA TYR A 28 6.15 -14.93 3.70
C TYR A 28 6.09 -16.39 3.26
N TYR A 29 6.11 -17.34 4.21
CA TYR A 29 5.96 -18.75 3.90
C TYR A 29 4.58 -19.02 3.28
N GLN A 30 3.50 -18.53 3.90
CA GLN A 30 2.15 -18.76 3.40
C GLN A 30 1.93 -18.18 2.00
N GLU A 31 2.32 -16.93 1.75
CA GLU A 31 2.16 -16.28 0.44
C GLU A 31 3.04 -16.92 -0.64
N TYR A 32 4.24 -17.37 -0.32
CA TYR A 32 5.10 -18.09 -1.26
C TYR A 32 4.42 -19.36 -1.77
N TYR A 33 3.90 -20.19 -0.87
CA TYR A 33 3.21 -21.43 -1.25
C TYR A 33 1.87 -21.15 -1.94
N GLN A 34 1.11 -20.14 -1.53
CA GLN A 34 -0.11 -19.73 -2.24
C GLN A 34 0.17 -19.33 -3.70
N LYS A 35 1.26 -18.58 -3.96
CA LYS A 35 1.68 -18.23 -5.33
C LYS A 35 2.12 -19.45 -6.12
N LEU A 36 2.81 -20.39 -5.48
CA LEU A 36 3.24 -21.63 -6.11
C LEU A 36 2.02 -22.48 -6.52
N GLU A 37 1.05 -22.65 -5.62
CA GLU A 37 -0.20 -23.38 -5.84
C GLU A 37 -1.02 -22.73 -6.97
N LYS A 38 -1.13 -21.39 -7.01
CA LYS A 38 -1.79 -20.67 -8.11
C LYS A 38 -1.11 -20.88 -9.46
N LYS A 39 0.22 -20.79 -9.52
CA LYS A 39 0.97 -21.05 -10.76
C LYS A 39 0.76 -22.47 -11.26
N GLN A 40 0.73 -23.45 -10.35
CA GLN A 40 0.43 -24.83 -10.71
C GLN A 40 -1.00 -24.98 -11.24
N ALA A 41 -1.98 -24.31 -10.62
CA ALA A 41 -3.36 -24.31 -11.10
C ALA A 41 -3.48 -23.67 -12.50
N ASP A 42 -2.80 -22.55 -12.74
CA ASP A 42 -2.77 -21.88 -14.05
C ASP A 42 -2.09 -22.76 -15.12
N GLU A 43 -1.00 -23.44 -14.78
CA GLU A 43 -0.32 -24.40 -15.68
C GLU A 43 -1.18 -25.65 -15.97
N GLU A 44 -1.96 -26.10 -14.98
CA GLU A 44 -2.93 -27.18 -15.16
C GLU A 44 -4.07 -26.76 -16.11
N ILE A 45 -4.57 -25.53 -15.99
CA ILE A 45 -5.55 -24.95 -16.92
C ILE A 45 -4.97 -24.82 -18.34
N LEU A 46 -3.67 -24.48 -18.48
CA LEU A 46 -2.97 -24.47 -19.77
C LEU A 46 -2.58 -25.87 -20.29
N GLY A 47 -2.95 -26.95 -19.59
CA GLY A 47 -2.73 -28.33 -20.03
C GLY A 47 -1.26 -28.81 -19.92
N ARG A 48 -0.39 -28.05 -19.25
CA ARG A 48 1.03 -28.40 -19.09
C ARG A 48 1.19 -29.28 -17.86
N ARG A 49 1.12 -30.59 -18.06
CA ARG A 49 0.99 -31.59 -16.98
C ARG A 49 2.30 -31.89 -16.24
N ASN A 50 2.77 -31.00 -15.38
CA ASN A 50 3.86 -31.29 -14.45
C ASN A 50 3.33 -31.69 -13.06
N ARG A 51 3.35 -33.00 -12.75
CA ARG A 51 2.90 -33.59 -11.47
C ARG A 51 3.87 -33.37 -10.30
N VAL A 52 4.58 -32.25 -10.25
CA VAL A 52 5.49 -31.99 -9.11
C VAL A 52 4.65 -31.40 -7.98
N LYS A 53 4.11 -32.29 -7.12
CA LYS A 53 3.50 -31.87 -5.86
C LYS A 53 4.55 -31.11 -5.04
N SER A 54 4.29 -29.84 -4.78
CA SER A 54 5.14 -29.06 -3.88
C SER A 54 5.10 -29.68 -2.49
N LEU A 55 6.27 -29.99 -1.92
CA LEU A 55 6.39 -30.48 -0.56
C LEU A 55 6.08 -29.33 0.40
N ARG A 56 4.81 -29.18 0.79
CA ARG A 56 4.37 -28.22 1.80
C ARG A 56 4.64 -28.81 3.18
N LEU A 57 5.19 -28.00 4.08
CA LEU A 57 5.31 -28.37 5.49
C LEU A 57 3.90 -28.33 6.08
N VAL A 58 3.26 -29.50 6.13
CA VAL A 58 1.99 -29.65 6.85
C VAL A 58 2.36 -29.77 8.32
N THR A 59 2.04 -28.76 9.11
CA THR A 59 2.13 -28.82 10.56
C THR A 59 0.80 -29.36 11.10
N PRO A 60 0.67 -30.68 11.35
CA PRO A 60 -0.51 -31.19 12.00
C PRO A 60 -0.74 -30.44 13.31
N TYR A 61 -1.97 -29.98 13.52
CA TYR A 61 -2.37 -29.34 14.77
C TYR A 61 -2.25 -30.36 15.90
N ILE A 62 -1.27 -30.19 16.77
CA ILE A 62 -1.18 -30.95 18.02
C ILE A 62 -2.05 -30.19 19.00
N GLN A 63 -3.16 -30.79 19.42
CA GLN A 63 -3.98 -30.23 20.50
C GLN A 63 -3.05 -29.98 21.71
N LYS A 64 -3.00 -28.73 22.18
CA LYS A 64 -2.35 -28.41 23.45
C LYS A 64 -3.07 -29.24 24.51
N ALA A 65 -2.39 -30.20 25.12
CA ALA A 65 -2.97 -30.98 26.20
C ALA A 65 -3.32 -30.02 27.35
N GLU A 66 -4.62 -29.90 27.67
CA GLU A 66 -5.13 -28.95 28.67
C GLU A 66 -4.60 -29.21 30.09
N ALA A 67 -4.11 -30.41 30.35
CA ALA A 67 -3.47 -30.77 31.61
C ALA A 67 -2.14 -31.48 31.34
N TYR A 68 -1.04 -30.75 31.50
CA TYR A 68 0.27 -31.38 31.65
C TYR A 68 0.66 -31.35 33.12
N GLU A 69 0.92 -32.52 33.71
CA GLU A 69 1.52 -32.62 35.04
C GLU A 69 2.96 -32.11 34.96
N SER A 70 3.12 -30.81 35.16
CA SER A 70 4.42 -30.14 35.16
C SER A 70 5.32 -30.59 36.29
N VAL A 71 4.77 -31.30 37.28
CA VAL A 71 5.44 -31.68 38.52
C VAL A 71 5.18 -33.15 38.83
N VAL A 72 6.26 -33.92 38.97
CA VAL A 72 6.22 -35.27 39.54
C VAL A 72 6.61 -35.19 41.01
N ARG A 73 5.73 -35.72 41.87
CA ARG A 73 6.01 -35.88 43.29
C ARG A 73 6.64 -37.26 43.49
N ILE A 74 7.93 -37.26 43.80
CA ILE A 74 8.64 -38.49 44.16
C ILE A 74 8.37 -38.72 45.65
N GLU A 75 7.74 -39.85 45.99
CA GLU A 75 7.47 -40.22 47.39
C GLU A 75 8.77 -40.21 48.21
N GLY A 76 8.73 -39.56 49.38
CA GLY A 76 9.90 -39.40 50.26
C GLY A 76 10.82 -38.21 49.93
N SER A 77 10.55 -37.43 48.88
CA SER A 77 11.30 -36.20 48.57
C SER A 77 10.65 -34.97 49.20
N LEU A 78 11.47 -34.06 49.76
CA LEU A 78 11.04 -32.76 50.32
C LEU A 78 10.57 -31.76 49.24
N GLY A 79 10.74 -32.08 47.95
CA GLY A 79 10.48 -31.16 46.84
C GLY A 79 9.57 -31.73 45.75
N GLN A 80 9.22 -30.84 44.83
CA GLN A 80 8.46 -31.11 43.62
C GLN A 80 9.43 -31.10 42.43
N VAL A 81 9.56 -32.21 41.68
CA VAL A 81 10.47 -32.28 40.53
C VAL A 81 9.70 -31.88 39.28
N ALA A 82 9.99 -30.70 38.74
CA ALA A 82 9.35 -30.23 37.51
C ALA A 82 9.83 -31.04 36.30
N VAL A 83 8.97 -31.64 35.48
CA VAL A 83 9.41 -32.40 34.30
C VAL A 83 9.56 -31.47 33.10
N SER A 84 10.71 -31.53 32.41
CA SER A 84 10.94 -30.75 31.19
C SER A 84 10.09 -31.31 30.06
N THR A 85 9.28 -30.48 29.42
CA THR A 85 8.49 -30.86 28.25
C THR A 85 8.77 -30.02 27.04
N CYS A 86 8.21 -30.44 25.91
CA CYS A 86 8.13 -29.61 24.72
C CYS A 86 7.26 -28.35 24.91
N PHE A 87 6.34 -28.33 25.89
CA PHE A 87 5.51 -27.15 26.20
C PHE A 87 6.06 -26.29 27.34
N SER A 88 6.90 -26.86 28.21
CA SER A 88 7.57 -26.18 29.32
C SER A 88 9.02 -26.65 29.43
N PRO A 89 9.91 -26.24 28.49
CA PRO A 89 11.32 -26.58 28.56
C PRO A 89 11.98 -25.89 29.76
N ARG A 90 12.84 -26.60 30.50
CA ARG A 90 13.60 -25.98 31.59
C ARG A 90 14.58 -24.94 31.02
N ARG A 91 14.60 -23.74 31.60
CA ARG A 91 15.65 -22.74 31.35
C ARG A 91 16.98 -23.29 31.86
N ALA A 92 17.87 -23.67 30.95
CA ALA A 92 19.22 -24.14 31.28
C ALA A 92 20.25 -22.99 31.36
N ILE A 93 19.99 -21.88 30.66
CA ILE A 93 20.88 -20.72 30.55
C ILE A 93 20.03 -19.48 30.73
N ASP A 94 20.34 -18.67 31.74
CA ASP A 94 19.77 -17.33 31.91
C ASP A 94 20.77 -16.34 31.28
N ALA A 95 20.56 -16.04 30.00
CA ALA A 95 21.36 -15.02 29.33
C ALA A 95 20.91 -13.67 29.90
N VAL A 96 21.62 -13.17 30.92
CA VAL A 96 21.45 -11.81 31.42
C VAL A 96 21.71 -10.90 30.22
N PRO A 97 20.72 -10.12 29.76
CA PRO A 97 20.99 -9.13 28.73
C PRO A 97 21.92 -8.10 29.37
N HIS A 98 23.21 -8.18 29.05
CA HIS A 98 24.08 -7.03 29.16
C HIS A 98 23.60 -6.04 28.11
N GLY A 99 22.58 -5.25 28.47
CA GLY A 99 22.17 -4.11 27.70
C GLY A 99 23.37 -3.18 27.61
N THR A 100 24.05 -3.20 26.47
CA THR A 100 24.86 -2.07 26.08
C THR A 100 23.88 -0.92 25.97
N GLN A 101 24.03 0.04 26.88
CA GLN A 101 23.37 1.32 26.81
C GLN A 101 23.72 1.91 25.44
N GLU A 102 22.82 1.76 24.46
CA GLU A 102 22.88 2.54 23.22
C GLU A 102 22.48 3.97 23.59
N GLN A 103 23.43 4.67 24.21
CA GLN A 103 23.44 6.13 24.24
C GLN A 103 23.76 6.62 22.82
N ASP A 104 22.86 7.45 22.31
CA ASP A 104 23.17 8.62 21.49
C ASP A 104 23.87 8.40 20.14
N ILE A 105 23.21 7.68 19.22
CA ILE A 105 23.37 7.92 17.78
C ILE A 105 22.09 8.51 17.20
N GLY A 106 21.89 9.81 17.48
CA GLY A 106 21.23 10.77 16.59
C GLY A 106 19.69 10.71 16.51
N VAL A 107 19.03 11.77 16.98
CA VAL A 107 17.57 12.01 16.90
C VAL A 107 16.95 11.77 15.50
N ALA A 108 17.72 11.87 14.41
CA ALA A 108 17.26 11.55 13.05
C ALA A 108 17.14 10.03 12.78
N SER A 109 18.00 9.20 13.38
CA SER A 109 17.92 7.74 13.27
C SER A 109 16.68 7.21 14.02
N SER A 110 16.36 7.83 15.17
CA SER A 110 15.19 7.47 15.98
C SER A 110 13.87 7.85 15.30
N GLN A 111 13.81 9.00 14.60
CA GLN A 111 12.63 9.36 13.82
C GLN A 111 12.40 8.40 12.65
N ARG A 112 13.43 8.09 11.85
CA ARG A 112 13.30 7.09 10.76
C ARG A 112 12.91 5.72 11.30
N LEU A 113 13.50 5.29 12.40
CA LEU A 113 13.14 4.03 13.06
C LEU A 113 11.70 4.05 13.57
N GLY A 114 11.22 5.19 14.12
CA GLY A 114 9.84 5.40 14.54
C GLY A 114 8.85 5.27 13.39
N VAL A 115 9.14 5.89 12.24
CA VAL A 115 8.33 5.75 11.01
C VAL A 115 8.28 4.30 10.56
N LEU A 116 9.42 3.60 10.51
CA LEU A 116 9.48 2.19 10.11
C LEU A 116 8.70 1.30 11.09
N TYR A 117 8.88 1.48 12.39
CA TYR A 117 8.12 0.76 13.41
C TYR A 117 6.62 0.98 13.30
N ARG A 118 6.20 2.24 13.06
CA ARG A 118 4.80 2.59 12.82
C ARG A 118 4.25 1.91 11.57
N ILE A 119 5.02 1.89 10.47
CA ILE A 119 4.66 1.17 9.24
C ILE A 119 4.48 -0.32 9.53
N GLU A 120 5.40 -0.96 10.24
CA GLU A 120 5.29 -2.38 10.60
C GLU A 120 4.01 -2.68 11.40
N LYS A 121 3.73 -1.86 12.42
CA LYS A 121 2.52 -2.01 13.24
C LYS A 121 1.24 -1.85 12.43
N MET A 122 1.20 -0.85 11.54
CA MET A 122 0.08 -0.65 10.62
C MET A 122 -0.07 -1.81 9.63
N PHE A 123 1.05 -2.39 9.16
CA PHE A 123 1.04 -3.51 8.24
C PHE A 123 0.46 -4.78 8.89
N LEU A 124 0.80 -5.05 10.15
CA LEU A 124 0.21 -6.15 10.90
C LEU A 124 -1.31 -6.00 11.03
N GLN A 125 -1.78 -4.79 11.33
CA GLN A 125 -3.23 -4.49 11.37
C GLN A 125 -3.91 -4.68 10.00
N LEU A 126 -3.24 -4.26 8.91
CA LEU A 126 -3.75 -4.48 7.56
C LEU A 126 -3.85 -5.98 7.23
N LEU A 127 -2.85 -6.78 7.60
CA LEU A 127 -2.88 -8.22 7.37
C LEU A 127 -4.02 -8.90 8.13
N GLU A 128 -4.33 -8.45 9.35
CA GLU A 128 -5.50 -8.93 10.11
C GLU A 128 -6.82 -8.63 9.38
N ILE A 129 -6.94 -7.43 8.79
CA ILE A 129 -8.12 -7.02 8.01
C ILE A 129 -8.25 -7.89 6.75
N GLU A 130 -7.16 -8.10 6.02
CA GLU A 130 -7.17 -8.92 4.81
C GLU A 130 -7.49 -10.39 5.08
N GLU A 131 -6.94 -10.98 6.14
CA GLU A 131 -7.25 -12.36 6.55
C GLU A 131 -8.74 -12.51 6.89
N GLY A 132 -9.30 -11.55 7.65
CA GLY A 132 -10.73 -11.51 7.97
C GLY A 132 -11.66 -11.40 6.74
N CYS A 133 -11.12 -11.03 5.57
CA CYS A 133 -11.87 -10.98 4.31
C CYS A 133 -11.71 -12.25 3.46
N LYS A 134 -10.61 -13.01 3.59
CA LYS A 134 -10.35 -14.22 2.78
C LYS A 134 -11.32 -15.37 3.10
N ASP A 135 -11.83 -15.45 4.33
CA ASP A 135 -12.70 -16.55 4.79
C ASP A 135 -14.21 -16.33 4.55
N ARG A 136 -14.63 -15.25 3.86
CA ARG A 136 -16.05 -14.92 3.65
C ARG A 136 -16.45 -15.09 2.18
N PRO A 137 -17.62 -15.72 1.86
CA PRO A 137 -18.17 -15.68 0.51
C PRO A 137 -18.39 -14.22 0.05
N PRO A 138 -18.49 -13.96 -1.26
CA PRO A 138 -18.62 -12.61 -1.82
C PRO A 138 -19.99 -12.03 -1.43
N GLN A 139 -20.08 -11.47 -0.22
CA GLN A 139 -21.24 -10.78 0.30
C GLN A 139 -20.80 -9.43 0.86
N PRO A 140 -21.49 -8.32 0.53
CA PRO A 140 -21.04 -6.96 0.81
C PRO A 140 -21.32 -6.50 2.25
N CYS A 141 -21.30 -7.40 3.22
CA CYS A 141 -21.43 -7.01 4.62
C CYS A 141 -20.03 -6.82 5.21
N PHE A 142 -19.48 -5.62 5.10
CA PHE A 142 -18.43 -5.16 6.01
C PHE A 142 -18.95 -5.35 7.44
N SER A 143 -18.26 -6.16 8.25
CA SER A 143 -18.59 -6.25 9.67
C SER A 143 -18.29 -4.90 10.32
N GLU A 144 -19.14 -4.37 11.21
CA GLU A 144 -18.85 -3.15 11.99
C GLU A 144 -17.46 -3.21 12.64
N LYS A 145 -17.05 -4.40 13.09
CA LYS A 145 -15.71 -4.63 13.64
C LYS A 145 -14.58 -4.36 12.64
N GLN A 146 -14.76 -4.74 11.38
CA GLN A 146 -13.78 -4.48 10.31
C GLN A 146 -13.77 -2.99 9.95
N SER A 147 -14.94 -2.35 9.85
CA SER A 147 -15.02 -0.89 9.63
C SER A 147 -14.28 -0.11 10.71
N ASN A 148 -14.44 -0.50 11.98
CA ASN A 148 -13.75 0.14 13.10
C ASN A 148 -12.22 -0.10 13.07
N GLN A 149 -11.77 -1.28 12.62
CA GLN A 149 -10.35 -1.57 12.44
C GLN A 149 -9.73 -0.74 11.30
N VAL A 150 -10.42 -0.64 10.17
CA VAL A 150 -10.02 0.18 9.02
C VAL A 150 -9.97 1.66 9.42
N GLU A 151 -10.99 2.16 10.13
CA GLU A 151 -11.02 3.54 10.64
C GLU A 151 -9.82 3.79 11.55
N LYS A 152 -9.57 2.91 12.52
CA LYS A 152 -8.43 3.03 13.43
C LYS A 152 -7.10 3.05 12.68
N LEU A 153 -6.96 2.22 11.64
CA LEU A 153 -5.78 2.19 10.80
C LEU A 153 -5.63 3.49 10.00
N PHE A 154 -6.72 4.03 9.45
CA PHE A 154 -6.74 5.30 8.73
C PHE A 154 -6.37 6.49 9.63
N GLN A 155 -6.93 6.54 10.84
CA GLN A 155 -6.55 7.54 11.84
C GLN A 155 -5.07 7.39 12.22
N THR A 156 -4.60 6.17 12.40
CA THR A 156 -3.17 5.89 12.66
C THR A 156 -2.29 6.27 11.49
N LEU A 157 -2.77 6.27 10.25
CA LEU A 157 -2.03 6.73 9.07
C LEU A 157 -1.96 8.26 9.02
N LYS A 158 -3.06 8.95 9.34
CA LYS A 158 -3.15 10.42 9.37
C LYS A 158 -2.56 11.09 10.60
N THR A 159 -2.36 10.37 11.71
CA THR A 159 -1.91 10.98 12.96
C THR A 159 -0.58 11.72 12.77
N GLN A 160 -0.60 13.04 13.03
CA GLN A 160 0.57 13.90 13.06
C GLN A 160 1.25 13.71 14.42
N GLU A 161 2.53 13.31 14.43
CA GLU A 161 3.30 13.33 15.68
C GLU A 161 3.56 14.80 16.05
N GLN A 162 2.85 15.28 17.08
CA GLN A 162 2.77 16.68 17.49
C GLN A 162 4.06 17.27 18.12
N ASN A 163 5.23 16.71 17.86
CA ASN A 163 6.37 16.96 18.74
C ASN A 163 7.50 17.85 18.20
N ASN A 164 7.45 18.40 16.97
CA ASN A 164 8.39 19.47 16.56
C ASN A 164 7.83 20.32 15.41
N VAL A 165 7.86 21.64 15.58
CA VAL A 165 7.15 22.65 14.76
C VAL A 165 7.85 22.97 13.42
N GLU A 166 9.11 22.57 13.23
CA GLU A 166 9.92 23.09 12.11
C GLU A 166 10.27 22.08 11.00
N GLU A 167 10.05 20.77 11.20
CA GLU A 167 10.20 19.72 10.16
C GLU A 167 9.02 18.74 10.16
N ALA A 168 7.81 19.23 10.43
CA ALA A 168 6.57 18.45 10.36
C ALA A 168 6.16 18.17 8.91
N ALA A 169 6.99 17.43 8.16
CA ALA A 169 6.47 16.69 7.02
C ALA A 169 5.36 15.80 7.57
N ASP A 170 4.11 16.04 7.12
CA ASP A 170 2.91 15.30 7.50
C ASP A 170 3.27 13.80 7.67
N GLY A 171 2.90 13.20 8.80
CA GLY A 171 3.27 11.81 9.12
C GLY A 171 2.88 10.85 7.99
N PHE A 172 1.82 11.19 7.26
CA PHE A 172 1.42 10.53 6.02
C PHE A 172 2.49 10.57 4.90
N LEU A 173 3.14 11.71 4.67
CA LEU A 173 4.22 11.86 3.69
C LEU A 173 5.47 11.08 4.08
N GLN A 174 5.76 10.99 5.37
CA GLN A 174 6.88 10.17 5.86
C GLN A 174 6.63 8.69 5.56
N VAL A 175 5.39 8.21 5.75
CA VAL A 175 4.99 6.85 5.38
C VAL A 175 5.13 6.61 3.87
N LEU A 176 4.63 7.53 3.03
CA LEU A 176 4.74 7.41 1.57
C LEU A 176 6.16 7.56 1.02
N SER A 177 7.09 8.10 1.81
CA SER A 177 8.51 8.15 1.44
C SER A 177 9.19 6.77 1.50
N VAL A 178 8.56 5.77 2.13
CA VAL A 178 9.09 4.41 2.29
C VAL A 178 8.39 3.44 1.35
N ARG A 179 9.13 2.56 0.66
CA ARG A 179 8.58 1.51 -0.23
C ARG A 179 7.44 0.69 0.39
N LYS A 180 7.64 0.23 1.63
CA LYS A 180 6.63 -0.55 2.36
C LYS A 180 5.42 0.29 2.75
N GLY A 181 5.59 1.59 3.02
CA GLY A 181 4.49 2.51 3.26
C GLY A 181 3.65 2.79 2.00
N LYS A 182 4.29 2.94 0.83
CA LYS A 182 3.58 2.98 -0.47
C LYS A 182 2.75 1.71 -0.70
N ALA A 183 3.32 0.54 -0.41
CA ALA A 183 2.62 -0.74 -0.51
C ALA A 183 1.45 -0.86 0.50
N LEU A 184 1.63 -0.35 1.72
CA LEU A 184 0.60 -0.29 2.76
C LEU A 184 -0.60 0.52 2.26
N VAL A 185 -0.37 1.75 1.76
CA VAL A 185 -1.45 2.62 1.27
C VAL A 185 -2.14 2.00 0.04
N ALA A 186 -1.37 1.43 -0.90
CA ALA A 186 -1.93 0.77 -2.08
C ALA A 186 -2.89 -0.39 -1.72
N ARG A 187 -2.54 -1.17 -0.69
CA ARG A 187 -3.36 -2.29 -0.20
C ARG A 187 -4.49 -1.86 0.72
N LEU A 188 -4.35 -0.74 1.42
CA LEU A 188 -5.38 -0.19 2.30
C LEU A 188 -6.53 0.46 1.50
N LEU A 189 -6.24 1.15 0.40
CA LEU A 189 -7.22 1.90 -0.40
C LEU A 189 -8.52 1.12 -0.74
N PRO A 190 -8.49 -0.15 -1.17
CA PRO A 190 -9.71 -0.92 -1.44
C PRO A 190 -10.63 -1.15 -0.24
N PHE A 191 -10.13 -1.01 0.99
CA PHE A 191 -10.90 -1.20 2.22
C PHE A 191 -11.47 0.11 2.77
N LEU A 192 -11.00 1.26 2.27
CA LEU A 192 -11.41 2.56 2.78
C LEU A 192 -12.77 2.98 2.21
N PRO A 193 -13.61 3.65 3.01
CA PRO A 193 -14.80 4.29 2.48
C PRO A 193 -14.43 5.41 1.49
N ARG A 194 -15.41 5.83 0.67
CA ARG A 194 -15.23 6.84 -0.37
C ARG A 194 -14.52 8.09 0.15
N ASP A 195 -15.01 8.68 1.23
CA ASP A 195 -14.53 9.96 1.73
C ASP A 195 -13.06 9.91 2.17
N GLN A 196 -12.64 8.78 2.76
CA GLN A 196 -11.26 8.56 3.19
C GLN A 196 -10.34 8.32 1.98
N SER A 197 -10.82 7.53 1.01
CA SER A 197 -10.12 7.31 -0.26
C SER A 197 -9.88 8.61 -1.02
N VAL A 198 -10.91 9.46 -1.12
CA VAL A 198 -10.80 10.79 -1.74
C VAL A 198 -9.79 11.65 -0.98
N THR A 199 -9.84 11.66 0.35
CA THR A 199 -8.90 12.47 1.13
C THR A 199 -7.44 12.02 0.92
N ILE A 200 -7.18 10.71 0.83
CA ILE A 200 -5.83 10.20 0.51
C ILE A 200 -5.41 10.62 -0.89
N LEU A 201 -6.31 10.50 -1.87
CA LEU A 201 -6.02 10.90 -3.24
C LEU A 201 -5.65 12.38 -3.31
N LEU A 202 -6.43 13.26 -2.68
CA LEU A 202 -6.17 14.70 -2.65
C LEU A 202 -4.84 15.04 -1.95
N ALA A 203 -4.52 14.35 -0.85
CA ALA A 203 -3.23 14.52 -0.18
C ALA A 203 -2.06 14.07 -1.07
N ILE A 204 -2.22 12.95 -1.79
CA ILE A 204 -1.21 12.47 -2.74
C ILE A 204 -1.04 13.44 -3.91
N THR A 205 -2.12 13.94 -4.52
CA THR A 205 -2.04 14.88 -5.65
C THR A 205 -1.39 16.20 -5.22
N HIS A 206 -1.75 16.73 -4.05
CA HIS A 206 -1.17 17.96 -3.52
C HIS A 206 0.35 17.86 -3.27
N HIS A 207 0.82 16.70 -2.81
CA HIS A 207 2.24 16.48 -2.50
C HIS A 207 2.99 15.67 -3.55
N LEU A 208 2.40 15.44 -4.73
CA LEU A 208 2.94 14.54 -5.73
C LEU A 208 4.35 14.91 -6.22
N PRO A 209 4.68 16.18 -6.52
CA PRO A 209 6.02 16.56 -6.96
C PRO A 209 7.11 16.20 -5.91
N LEU A 210 6.79 16.35 -4.62
CA LEU A 210 7.70 15.99 -3.53
C LEU A 210 7.87 14.47 -3.42
N LEU A 211 6.78 13.72 -3.57
CA LEU A 211 6.81 12.26 -3.54
C LEU A 211 7.61 11.69 -4.72
N ILE A 212 7.44 12.24 -5.92
CA ILE A 212 8.21 11.85 -7.11
C ILE A 212 9.71 12.01 -6.87
N ARG A 213 10.14 13.16 -6.33
CA ARG A 213 11.56 13.42 -6.03
C ARG A 213 12.13 12.44 -5.00
N ARG A 214 11.29 11.96 -4.06
CA ARG A 214 11.69 10.97 -3.05
C ARG A 214 11.64 9.52 -3.56
N ASP A 215 10.96 9.26 -4.68
CA ASP A 215 10.78 7.90 -5.22
C ASP A 215 11.82 7.49 -6.28
N VAL A 216 12.78 8.36 -6.62
CA VAL A 216 13.77 8.12 -7.70
C VAL A 216 14.51 6.78 -7.53
N ALA A 217 14.86 6.40 -6.30
CA ALA A 217 15.57 5.15 -6.02
C ALA A 217 14.66 3.90 -6.00
N ASP A 218 13.40 4.05 -5.58
CA ASP A 218 12.49 2.93 -5.32
C ASP A 218 11.58 2.61 -6.52
N GLN A 219 11.24 3.62 -7.32
CA GLN A 219 10.25 3.59 -8.42
C GLN A 219 8.94 2.87 -8.02
N ALA A 220 8.54 3.00 -6.76
CA ALA A 220 7.48 2.20 -6.16
C ALA A 220 6.13 2.92 -6.15
N LEU A 221 6.07 4.21 -6.52
CA LEU A 221 4.81 4.96 -6.60
C LEU A 221 3.81 4.34 -7.58
N GLN A 222 4.30 3.64 -8.61
CA GLN A 222 3.46 2.95 -9.61
C GLN A 222 2.49 1.94 -8.98
N MET A 223 2.81 1.38 -7.80
CA MET A 223 1.93 0.46 -7.07
C MET A 223 0.59 1.10 -6.68
N LEU A 224 0.57 2.43 -6.49
CA LEU A 224 -0.62 3.19 -6.13
C LEU A 224 -1.55 3.43 -7.33
N PHE A 225 -1.07 3.26 -8.57
CA PHE A 225 -1.83 3.65 -9.76
C PHE A 225 -3.16 2.90 -9.88
N LYS A 226 -3.15 1.57 -9.76
CA LYS A 226 -4.39 0.77 -9.89
C LYS A 226 -5.41 1.07 -8.79
N PRO A 227 -5.05 1.09 -7.49
CA PRO A 227 -5.98 1.49 -6.44
C PRO A 227 -6.52 2.90 -6.60
N LEU A 228 -5.65 3.89 -6.89
CA LEU A 228 -6.08 5.28 -7.06
C LEU A 228 -6.97 5.46 -8.29
N SER A 229 -6.71 4.75 -9.38
CA SER A 229 -7.59 4.79 -10.57
C SER A 229 -9.02 4.36 -10.25
N LYS A 230 -9.21 3.37 -9.35
CA LYS A 230 -10.54 3.00 -8.86
C LYS A 230 -11.15 4.10 -7.98
N CYS A 231 -10.36 4.76 -7.15
CA CYS A 231 -10.84 5.91 -6.37
C CYS A 231 -11.27 7.07 -7.29
N ILE A 232 -10.52 7.32 -8.37
CA ILE A 232 -10.81 8.37 -9.35
C ILE A 232 -12.19 8.16 -9.98
N SER A 233 -12.56 6.93 -10.33
CA SER A 233 -13.88 6.64 -10.92
C SER A 233 -15.08 6.99 -10.02
N HIS A 234 -14.86 7.28 -8.74
CA HIS A 234 -15.90 7.65 -7.78
C HIS A 234 -15.88 9.14 -7.38
N LEU A 235 -15.00 9.96 -7.99
CA LEU A 235 -14.92 11.38 -7.71
C LEU A 235 -16.08 12.16 -8.31
N THR A 236 -16.49 13.21 -7.58
CA THR A 236 -17.29 14.32 -8.13
C THR A 236 -16.40 15.28 -8.93
N LEU A 237 -17.02 16.12 -9.76
CA LEU A 237 -16.30 17.14 -10.53
C LEU A 237 -15.52 18.10 -9.61
N HIS A 238 -16.12 18.52 -8.50
CA HIS A 238 -15.48 19.42 -7.54
C HIS A 238 -14.22 18.81 -6.89
N GLU A 239 -14.29 17.58 -6.38
CA GLU A 239 -13.14 16.89 -5.80
C GLU A 239 -12.04 16.65 -6.84
N LEU A 240 -12.42 16.37 -8.09
CA LEU A 240 -11.48 16.20 -9.19
C LEU A 240 -10.73 17.50 -9.52
N LEU A 241 -11.44 18.64 -9.54
CA LEU A 241 -10.83 19.95 -9.72
C LEU A 241 -9.86 20.28 -8.58
N GLN A 242 -10.22 19.99 -7.33
CA GLN A 242 -9.30 20.12 -6.20
C GLN A 242 -8.04 19.28 -6.38
N GLY A 243 -8.20 18.03 -6.85
CA GLY A 243 -7.08 17.14 -7.15
C GLY A 243 -6.15 17.69 -8.22
N LEU A 244 -6.70 18.18 -9.34
CA LEU A 244 -5.94 18.79 -10.43
C LEU A 244 -5.27 20.09 -9.98
N GLN A 245 -5.95 20.95 -9.23
CA GLN A 245 -5.37 22.17 -8.66
C GLN A 245 -4.20 21.84 -7.74
N GLY A 246 -4.31 20.78 -6.93
CA GLY A 246 -3.22 20.30 -6.09
C GLY A 246 -1.96 19.91 -6.88
N LEU A 247 -2.11 19.37 -8.10
CA LEU A 247 -0.98 19.06 -8.98
C LEU A 247 -0.31 20.31 -9.56
N MET A 248 -1.08 21.40 -9.72
CA MET A 248 -0.61 22.66 -10.30
C MET A 248 -0.05 23.61 -9.23
N LEU A 249 -0.38 23.39 -7.95
CA LEU A 249 -0.02 24.29 -6.85
C LEU A 249 1.50 24.31 -6.62
N LEU A 250 2.10 25.50 -6.67
CA LEU A 250 3.53 25.70 -6.44
C LEU A 250 3.86 25.52 -4.95
N PRO A 251 4.76 24.59 -4.57
CA PRO A 251 5.26 24.51 -3.21
C PRO A 251 5.95 25.83 -2.80
N PRO A 252 5.79 26.30 -1.55
CA PRO A 252 6.49 27.49 -1.09
C PRO A 252 8.01 27.25 -1.16
N GLY A 253 8.71 28.09 -1.93
CA GLY A 253 10.18 28.07 -2.04
C GLY A 253 10.77 27.34 -3.25
N SER A 254 9.97 26.78 -4.17
CA SER A 254 10.47 26.18 -5.42
C SER A 254 10.34 27.11 -6.63
N SER A 255 11.40 27.20 -7.45
CA SER A 255 11.40 27.91 -8.74
C SER A 255 10.89 27.06 -9.92
N GLU A 256 10.82 25.73 -9.75
CA GLU A 256 10.38 24.79 -10.78
C GLU A 256 8.85 24.65 -10.83
N ARG A 257 8.29 24.59 -12.03
CA ARG A 257 6.85 24.33 -12.24
C ARG A 257 6.51 22.91 -11.78
N PRO A 258 5.58 22.72 -10.82
CA PRO A 258 5.18 21.41 -10.29
C PRO A 258 4.74 20.43 -11.39
N VAL A 259 4.01 20.97 -12.36
CA VAL A 259 3.46 20.24 -13.51
C VAL A 259 4.55 19.56 -14.33
N ALA A 260 5.70 20.23 -14.53
CA ALA A 260 6.79 19.66 -15.30
C ALA A 260 7.35 18.40 -14.63
N VAL A 261 7.49 18.41 -13.30
CA VAL A 261 7.94 17.23 -12.53
C VAL A 261 6.95 16.08 -12.64
N VAL A 262 5.65 16.39 -12.64
CA VAL A 262 4.58 15.39 -12.80
C VAL A 262 4.61 14.78 -14.20
N LEU A 263 4.75 15.59 -15.25
CA LEU A 263 4.80 15.16 -16.65
C LEU A 263 6.08 14.37 -17.00
N GLN A 264 7.19 14.65 -16.32
CA GLN A 264 8.46 13.91 -16.46
C GLN A 264 8.45 12.55 -15.76
N ASN A 265 7.45 12.25 -14.94
CA ASN A 265 7.38 11.00 -14.20
C ASN A 265 6.26 10.10 -14.73
N GLN A 266 6.58 8.84 -14.99
CA GLN A 266 5.64 7.84 -15.50
C GLN A 266 4.37 7.69 -14.64
N PHE A 267 4.49 7.66 -13.31
CA PHE A 267 3.32 7.62 -12.43
C PHE A 267 2.55 8.95 -12.44
N GLY A 268 3.26 10.07 -12.40
CA GLY A 268 2.69 11.41 -12.41
C GLY A 268 1.82 11.70 -13.64
N ILE A 269 2.36 11.48 -14.84
CA ILE A 269 1.62 11.67 -16.08
C ILE A 269 0.41 10.73 -16.19
N SER A 270 0.55 9.48 -15.72
CA SER A 270 -0.55 8.51 -15.73
C SER A 270 -1.69 8.95 -14.81
N LEU A 271 -1.37 9.47 -13.63
CA LEU A 271 -2.37 9.95 -12.67
C LEU A 271 -3.09 11.18 -13.20
N LEU A 272 -2.35 12.13 -13.79
CA LEU A 272 -2.92 13.30 -14.46
C LEU A 272 -3.89 12.88 -15.57
N TYR A 273 -3.47 11.96 -16.43
CA TYR A 273 -4.28 11.43 -17.54
C TYR A 273 -5.53 10.71 -17.05
N ALA A 274 -5.44 9.92 -15.97
CA ALA A 274 -6.60 9.27 -15.37
C ALA A 274 -7.61 10.29 -14.81
N LEU A 275 -7.14 11.35 -14.13
CA LEU A 275 -8.00 12.44 -13.66
C LEU A 275 -8.65 13.17 -14.83
N MET A 276 -7.90 13.51 -15.87
CA MET A 276 -8.45 14.18 -17.05
C MET A 276 -9.51 13.32 -17.77
N SER A 277 -9.24 12.02 -17.89
CA SER A 277 -10.16 11.07 -18.52
C SER A 277 -11.48 10.95 -17.76
N HIS A 278 -11.45 10.91 -16.42
CA HIS A 278 -12.66 10.86 -15.60
C HIS A 278 -13.43 12.18 -15.63
N GLY A 279 -12.73 13.32 -15.60
CA GLY A 279 -13.38 14.63 -15.68
C GLY A 279 -14.16 14.81 -16.98
N GLU A 280 -13.61 14.35 -18.11
CA GLU A 280 -14.33 14.33 -19.39
C GLU A 280 -15.60 13.47 -19.35
N GLN A 281 -15.54 12.31 -18.69
CA GLN A 281 -16.71 11.44 -18.53
C GLN A 281 -17.81 12.12 -17.71
N LEU A 282 -17.45 12.79 -16.61
CA LEU A 282 -18.40 13.54 -15.79
C LEU A 282 -19.07 14.67 -16.57
N VAL A 283 -18.29 15.48 -17.29
CA VAL A 283 -18.82 16.60 -18.07
C VAL A 283 -19.69 16.14 -19.24
N SER A 284 -19.30 15.03 -19.90
CA SER A 284 -20.09 14.42 -20.98
C SER A 284 -21.45 13.92 -20.47
N LEU A 285 -21.49 13.32 -19.29
CA LEU A 285 -22.72 12.81 -18.67
C LEU A 285 -23.64 13.93 -18.19
N ASP A 286 -23.08 14.99 -17.61
CA ASP A 286 -23.85 16.12 -17.08
C ASP A 286 -24.39 17.06 -18.17
N SER A 287 -23.92 16.94 -19.43
CA SER A 287 -24.33 17.79 -20.56
C SER A 287 -25.84 17.85 -20.84
N SER A 288 -26.63 16.99 -20.19
CA SER A 288 -28.10 16.99 -20.20
C SER A 288 -28.77 18.05 -19.30
N LEU A 289 -28.02 18.71 -18.41
CA LEU A 289 -28.52 19.75 -17.49
C LEU A 289 -27.92 21.13 -17.84
N GLU A 290 -28.80 22.05 -18.28
CA GLU A 290 -28.49 23.32 -18.96
C GLU A 290 -28.02 24.50 -18.06
N GLU A 291 -27.45 24.26 -16.88
CA GLU A 291 -26.92 25.37 -16.06
C GLU A 291 -25.38 25.49 -16.18
N PRO A 292 -24.84 26.71 -16.43
CA PRO A 292 -23.40 26.96 -16.33
C PRO A 292 -22.97 26.90 -14.87
N ASN A 293 -22.62 25.71 -14.40
CA ASN A 293 -21.99 25.53 -13.10
C ASN A 293 -20.58 26.15 -13.09
N THR A 294 -20.23 26.88 -12.03
CA THR A 294 -18.88 27.42 -11.79
C THR A 294 -17.78 26.37 -11.93
N ASP A 295 -18.09 25.12 -11.59
CA ASP A 295 -17.16 23.99 -11.73
C ASP A 295 -16.91 23.62 -13.20
N ARG A 296 -17.86 23.85 -14.12
CA ARG A 296 -17.65 23.59 -15.56
C ARG A 296 -16.69 24.60 -16.17
N THR A 297 -16.82 25.87 -15.83
CA THR A 297 -15.87 26.91 -16.29
C THR A 297 -14.48 26.66 -15.72
N ALA A 298 -14.40 26.30 -14.44
CA ALA A 298 -13.13 25.93 -13.81
C ALA A 298 -12.51 24.68 -14.47
N TRP A 299 -13.33 23.70 -14.87
CA TRP A 299 -12.88 22.54 -15.63
C TRP A 299 -12.29 22.92 -16.98
N THR A 300 -13.00 23.72 -17.77
CA THR A 300 -12.49 24.14 -19.09
C THR A 300 -11.18 24.91 -18.97
N ASP A 301 -11.07 25.81 -17.99
CA ASP A 301 -9.85 26.58 -17.74
C ASP A 301 -8.69 25.67 -17.37
N MET A 302 -8.93 24.67 -16.51
CA MET A 302 -7.92 23.68 -16.11
C MET A 302 -7.48 22.81 -17.29
N VAL A 303 -8.40 22.36 -18.15
CA VAL A 303 -8.06 21.57 -19.35
C VAL A 303 -7.18 22.36 -20.29
N VAL A 304 -7.51 23.63 -20.56
CA VAL A 304 -6.71 24.52 -21.41
C VAL A 304 -5.33 24.75 -20.80
N LEU A 305 -5.24 24.98 -19.49
CA LEU A 305 -3.97 25.18 -18.80
C LEU A 305 -3.07 23.93 -18.88
N ILE A 306 -3.62 22.74 -18.64
CA ILE A 306 -2.87 21.48 -18.73
C ILE A 306 -2.43 21.20 -20.17
N ALA A 307 -3.31 21.44 -21.14
CA ALA A 307 -2.99 21.33 -22.56
C ALA A 307 -1.80 22.24 -22.94
N TRP A 308 -1.80 23.47 -22.45
CA TRP A 308 -0.73 24.42 -22.69
C TRP A 308 0.60 24.00 -22.03
N GLU A 309 0.57 23.48 -20.81
CA GLU A 309 1.76 22.95 -20.12
C GLU A 309 2.33 21.73 -20.87
N ILE A 310 1.50 20.78 -21.32
CA ILE A 310 1.96 19.62 -22.11
C ILE A 310 2.58 20.07 -23.44
N ALA A 311 1.99 21.06 -24.11
CA ALA A 311 2.47 21.54 -25.40
C ALA A 311 3.85 22.23 -25.31
N GLN A 312 4.12 22.96 -24.22
CA GLN A 312 5.41 23.61 -23.97
C GLN A 312 6.53 22.62 -23.61
N MET A 313 6.19 21.46 -23.08
CA MET A 313 7.20 20.48 -22.65
C MET A 313 7.96 19.91 -23.87
N PRO A 314 9.31 19.78 -23.77
CA PRO A 314 10.08 19.05 -24.77
C PRO A 314 9.63 17.58 -24.84
N ALA A 315 9.43 17.02 -26.03
CA ALA A 315 8.99 15.63 -26.21
C ALA A 315 9.91 14.62 -25.50
N ALA A 316 11.23 14.85 -25.52
CA ALA A 316 12.21 13.98 -24.87
C ALA A 316 12.13 13.99 -23.34
N SER A 317 11.42 14.95 -22.75
CA SER A 317 11.22 15.07 -21.30
C SER A 317 9.87 14.55 -20.84
N LEU A 318 8.97 14.18 -21.75
CA LEU A 318 7.66 13.63 -21.40
C LEU A 318 7.82 12.14 -21.10
N ALA A 319 7.33 11.68 -19.94
CA ALA A 319 7.39 10.27 -19.59
C ALA A 319 6.33 9.45 -20.34
N GLU A 320 6.64 8.17 -20.59
CA GLU A 320 5.66 7.20 -21.09
C GLU A 320 4.64 6.86 -19.99
N PRO A 321 3.33 7.06 -20.21
CA PRO A 321 2.30 6.76 -19.23
C PRO A 321 2.06 5.23 -19.10
N LEU A 322 1.74 4.78 -17.89
CA LEU A 322 1.33 3.39 -17.59
C LEU A 322 0.03 2.98 -18.29
N ALA A 323 -0.86 3.94 -18.52
CA ALA A 323 -2.10 3.75 -19.24
C ALA A 323 -2.44 5.03 -20.00
N PHE A 324 -2.88 4.87 -21.25
CA PHE A 324 -3.30 5.96 -22.10
C PHE A 324 -4.82 5.89 -22.33
N PRO A 325 -5.62 6.74 -21.67
CA PRO A 325 -7.06 6.77 -21.90
C PRO A 325 -7.40 7.28 -23.30
N SER A 326 -8.29 6.58 -24.01
CA SER A 326 -8.63 6.88 -25.40
C SER A 326 -9.41 8.19 -25.59
N ASN A 327 -9.99 8.73 -24.51
CA ASN A 327 -10.81 9.94 -24.54
C ASN A 327 -10.02 11.25 -24.35
N LEU A 328 -8.70 11.20 -24.12
CA LEU A 328 -7.90 12.41 -23.90
C LEU A 328 -7.71 13.27 -25.16
N LEU A 329 -7.42 12.66 -26.30
CA LEU A 329 -7.30 13.42 -27.56
C LEU A 329 -8.63 14.10 -27.92
N PRO A 330 -9.79 13.40 -27.88
CA PRO A 330 -11.10 14.05 -28.03
C PRO A 330 -11.32 15.22 -27.05
N LEU A 331 -10.98 15.05 -25.77
CA LEU A 331 -11.11 16.12 -24.76
C LEU A 331 -10.35 17.39 -25.21
N PHE A 332 -9.09 17.26 -25.63
CA PHE A 332 -8.32 18.42 -26.10
C PHE A 332 -8.88 19.04 -27.38
N CYS A 333 -9.41 18.23 -28.29
CA CYS A 333 -10.06 18.71 -29.52
C CYS A 333 -11.28 19.60 -29.24
N HIS A 334 -12.02 19.35 -28.15
CA HIS A 334 -13.20 20.15 -27.80
C HIS A 334 -12.85 21.50 -27.19
N HIS A 335 -11.71 21.62 -26.51
CA HIS A 335 -11.38 22.79 -25.68
C HIS A 335 -10.24 23.66 -26.22
N VAL A 336 -9.47 23.19 -27.22
CA VAL A 336 -8.29 23.91 -27.67
C VAL A 336 -8.20 24.01 -29.20
N ASP A 337 -7.53 25.06 -29.68
CA ASP A 337 -7.30 25.32 -31.10
C ASP A 337 -6.62 24.17 -31.84
N LYS A 338 -6.99 23.99 -33.12
CA LYS A 338 -6.47 22.93 -34.00
C LYS A 338 -4.94 22.87 -34.07
N GLN A 339 -4.26 24.02 -33.99
CA GLN A 339 -2.79 24.06 -34.01
C GLN A 339 -2.19 23.44 -32.74
N LEU A 340 -2.76 23.72 -31.55
CA LEU A 340 -2.26 23.16 -30.30
C LEU A 340 -2.57 21.66 -30.20
N VAL A 341 -3.73 21.23 -30.70
CA VAL A 341 -4.10 19.81 -30.77
C VAL A 341 -3.11 19.01 -31.63
N GLN A 342 -2.69 19.53 -32.79
CA GLN A 342 -1.68 18.86 -33.61
C GLN A 342 -0.32 18.73 -32.90
N HIS A 343 0.06 19.75 -32.13
CA HIS A 343 1.27 19.68 -31.29
C HIS A 343 1.11 18.64 -30.18
N LEU A 344 -0.02 18.62 -29.47
CA LEU A 344 -0.32 17.63 -28.44
C LEU A 344 -0.33 16.21 -28.98
N GLU A 345 -0.97 15.98 -30.13
CA GLU A 345 -1.03 14.67 -30.77
C GLU A 345 0.36 14.16 -31.13
N ALA A 346 1.23 15.02 -31.67
CA ALA A 346 2.62 14.67 -31.92
C ALA A 346 3.34 14.30 -30.60
N ARG A 347 3.22 15.14 -29.56
CA ARG A 347 3.87 14.91 -28.25
C ARG A 347 3.40 13.62 -27.57
N MET A 348 2.09 13.36 -27.57
CA MET A 348 1.48 12.20 -26.93
C MET A 348 1.78 10.90 -27.69
N LYS A 349 1.87 10.94 -29.04
CA LYS A 349 2.28 9.78 -29.85
C LYS A 349 3.73 9.39 -29.62
N PHE A 350 4.64 10.36 -29.44
CA PHE A 350 6.05 10.07 -29.13
C PHE A 350 6.24 9.44 -27.74
N ALA A 351 5.34 9.71 -26.79
CA ALA A 351 5.37 9.10 -25.46
C ALA A 351 4.71 7.71 -25.40
N TRP A 352 4.18 7.18 -26.51
CA TRP A 352 3.48 5.89 -26.59
C TRP A 352 4.22 4.84 -27.44
N ILE A 353 5.45 5.17 -27.88
CA ILE A 353 6.38 4.30 -28.62
C ILE A 353 7.53 3.95 -27.68
#